data_AF-A0A650CWC2-F1
#
_entry.id   AF-A0A650CWC2-F1
#
_cell.length_a   1.000
_cell.length_b   1.000
_cell.length_c   1.000
_cell.angle_alpha   90.00
_cell.angle_beta   90.00
_cell.angle_gamma   90.00
#
_symmetry.space_group_name_H-M   'P 1'
#
loop_
_entity.id
_entity.type
_entity.pdbx_description
1 polymer ?
#
loop_
_entity_poly.entity_id
_entity_poly.type
_entity_poly.pdbx_seq_one_letter_code
_entity_poly.pdbx_strand_id
1 'polypeptide(L)' 'MSVDFRILNVVLSKSKFDVTLYGIETNVTLRSIDLPALSKILSKLLKKYDIINVQLDLQHINLALARGNKRVYISIKLY' A
#
# COMPACT_ATOMS: atom_id res chain seq x y z
N MET A 1 9.40 0.17 -24.18
CA MET A 1 10.47 0.26 -23.17
C MET A 1 10.11 -0.67 -22.02
N SER A 2 10.84 -1.76 -21.81
CA SER A 2 10.60 -2.61 -20.64
C SER A 2 11.22 -1.94 -19.42
N VAL A 3 10.41 -1.61 -18.42
CA VAL A 3 10.92 -1.19 -17.12
C VAL A 3 11.74 -2.35 -16.55
N ASP A 4 13.04 -2.16 -16.34
CA ASP A 4 13.85 -3.18 -15.67
C ASP A 4 13.39 -3.25 -14.21
N PHE A 5 12.69 -4.34 -13.89
CA PHE A 5 12.16 -4.60 -12.56
C PHE A 5 13.26 -4.59 -11.47
N ARG A 6 14.54 -4.80 -11.82
CA ARG A 6 15.66 -4.69 -10.88
C ARG A 6 15.92 -3.26 -10.47
N ILE A 7 15.88 -2.32 -11.42
CA ILE A 7 16.05 -0.88 -11.14
C ILE A 7 14.87 -0.40 -10.31
N LEU A 8 13.65 -0.80 -10.68
CA LEU A 8 12.44 -0.48 -9.91
C LEU A 8 12.54 -0.99 -8.46
N ASN A 9 13.02 -2.22 -8.26
CA ASN A 9 13.15 -2.79 -6.92
C ASN A 9 14.23 -2.08 -6.08
N VAL A 10 15.35 -1.69 -6.69
CA VAL A 10 16.40 -0.91 -6.02
C VAL A 10 15.88 0.48 -5.62
N VAL A 11 15.16 1.17 -6.51
CA VAL A 11 14.56 2.48 -6.22
C VAL A 11 13.56 2.35 -5.07
N LEU A 12 12.62 1.41 -5.16
CA LEU A 12 11.61 1.19 -4.12
C LEU A 12 12.22 0.77 -2.78
N SER A 13 13.33 0.02 -2.78
CA SER A 13 14.01 -0.40 -1.55
C SER A 13 14.64 0.74 -0.76
N LYS A 14 14.98 1.85 -1.45
CA LYS A 14 15.55 3.07 -0.85
C LYS A 14 14.47 4.11 -0.54
N SER A 15 13.27 3.95 -1.09
CA SER A 15 12.13 4.83 -0.83
C SER A 15 11.58 4.64 0.59
N LYS A 16 10.98 5.71 1.09
CA LYS A 16 10.17 5.72 2.29
C LYS A 16 8.72 5.92 1.91
N PHE A 17 7.83 5.31 2.65
CA PHE A 17 6.41 5.33 2.38
C PHE A 17 5.65 5.79 3.61
N ASP A 18 4.64 6.63 3.41
CA ASP A 18 3.63 6.85 4.44
C ASP A 18 2.41 6.01 4.07
N VAL A 19 1.95 5.17 4.99
CA VAL A 19 0.80 4.30 4.78
C VAL A 19 -0.30 4.70 5.75
N THR A 20 -1.45 5.10 5.21
CA THR A 20 -2.65 5.34 5.99
C THR A 20 -3.66 4.22 5.75
N LEU A 21 -4.07 3.56 6.81
CA LEU A 21 -5.14 2.56 6.83
C LEU A 21 -6.41 3.23 7.37
N TYR A 22 -7.46 3.23 6.58
CA TYR A 22 -8.78 3.73 6.96
C TYR A 22 -9.72 2.54 7.20
N GLY A 23 -10.18 2.42 8.44
CA GLY A 23 -11.27 1.52 8.85
C GLY A 23 -12.53 2.31 9.21
N ILE A 24 -13.64 1.59 9.44
CA ILE A 24 -14.95 2.18 9.77
C ILE A 24 -14.89 3.08 11.01
N GLU A 25 -13.96 2.83 11.94
CA GLU A 25 -13.87 3.54 13.23
C GLU A 25 -12.46 4.04 13.59
N THR A 26 -11.44 3.72 12.79
CA THR A 26 -10.05 4.10 13.15
C THR A 26 -9.21 4.31 11.91
N ASN A 27 -8.48 5.43 11.90
CA ASN A 27 -7.47 5.74 10.91
C ASN A 27 -6.10 5.60 11.56
N VAL A 28 -5.21 4.81 10.96
CA VAL A 28 -3.83 4.63 11.43
C VAL A 28 -2.88 5.02 10.32
N THR A 29 -2.02 6.00 10.58
CA THR A 29 -0.96 6.39 9.65
C THR A 29 0.40 5.93 10.19
N LEU A 30 1.08 5.10 9.41
CA LEU A 30 2.47 4.71 9.61
C LEU A 30 3.35 5.57 8.70
N ARG A 31 4.25 6.36 9.29
CA ARG A 31 5.11 7.28 8.53
C ARG A 31 6.50 6.70 8.31
N SER A 32 7.10 7.04 7.18
CA SER A 32 8.49 6.70 6.82
C SER A 32 8.83 5.21 6.98
N ILE A 33 7.90 4.34 6.58
CA ILE A 33 8.16 2.90 6.57
C ILE A 33 8.98 2.51 5.35
N ASP A 34 9.77 1.46 5.48
CA ASP A 34 10.57 0.90 4.39
C ASP A 34 9.75 -0.11 3.56
N LEU A 35 10.28 -0.43 2.38
CA LEU A 35 9.64 -1.39 1.47
C LEU A 35 9.39 -2.77 2.11
N PRO A 36 10.32 -3.36 2.90
CA PRO A 36 10.06 -4.61 3.60
C PRO A 36 8.87 -4.54 4.57
N ALA A 37 8.75 -3.48 5.37
CA ALA A 37 7.59 -3.31 6.26
C ALA A 37 6.30 -3.12 5.47
N LEU A 38 6.32 -2.29 4.42
CA LEU A 38 5.18 -2.08 3.52
C LEU A 38 4.69 -3.42 2.92
N SER A 39 5.61 -4.19 2.36
CA SER A 39 5.32 -5.51 1.78
C SER A 39 4.73 -6.48 2.81
N LYS A 40 5.24 -6.47 4.05
CA LYS A 40 4.71 -7.29 5.15
C LYS A 40 3.29 -6.87 5.57
N ILE A 41 2.98 -5.56 5.55
CA ILE A 41 1.64 -5.06 5.83
C ILE A 41 0.67 -5.48 4.74
N LEU A 42 1.02 -5.22 3.47
CA LEU A 42 0.18 -5.54 2.33
C LEU A 42 -0.07 -7.05 2.24
N SER A 43 0.96 -7.89 2.36
CA SER A 43 0.80 -9.35 2.33
C SER A 43 -0.12 -9.88 3.44
N LYS A 44 -0.08 -9.32 4.64
CA LYS A 44 -1.01 -9.70 5.73
C LYS A 44 -2.44 -9.28 5.43
N LEU A 45 -2.65 -8.12 4.81
CA LEU A 45 -3.97 -7.62 4.45
C LEU A 45 -4.57 -8.43 3.29
N LEU A 46 -3.78 -8.68 2.25
CA LEU A 46 -4.18 -9.45 1.07
C LEU A 46 -4.45 -10.93 1.36
N LYS A 47 -3.95 -11.48 2.47
CA LYS A 47 -4.35 -12.81 2.97
C LYS A 47 -5.76 -12.85 3.54
N LYS A 48 -6.33 -11.70 3.92
CA LYS A 48 -7.62 -11.61 4.63
C LYS A 48 -8.68 -10.89 3.81
N TYR A 49 -8.29 -10.01 2.92
CA TYR A 49 -9.18 -9.16 2.14
C TYR A 49 -8.82 -9.23 0.66
N ASP A 50 -9.84 -9.22 -0.18
CA ASP A 50 -9.70 -9.15 -1.62
C ASP A 50 -9.55 -7.70 -2.07
N ILE A 51 -8.73 -7.46 -3.09
CA ILE A 51 -8.60 -6.14 -3.71
C ILE A 51 -9.84 -5.90 -4.56
N ILE A 52 -10.58 -4.84 -4.26
CA ILE A 52 -11.76 -4.45 -5.03
C ILE A 52 -11.51 -3.20 -5.90
N ASN A 53 -10.51 -2.40 -5.56
CA ASN A 53 -10.10 -1.26 -6.38
C ASN A 53 -8.63 -0.90 -6.12
N VAL A 54 -7.95 -0.45 -7.17
CA VAL A 54 -6.60 0.12 -7.12
C VAL A 54 -6.61 1.39 -7.95
N GLN A 55 -6.24 2.50 -7.31
CA GLN A 55 -6.04 3.79 -7.98
C GLN A 55 -4.61 4.24 -7.74
N LEU A 56 -3.98 4.72 -8.80
CA LEU A 56 -2.61 5.20 -8.79
C LEU A 56 -2.61 6.63 -9.31
N ASP A 57 -2.08 7.55 -8.51
CA ASP A 57 -1.80 8.92 -8.93
C ASP A 57 -0.29 9.20 -8.83
N LEU A 58 0.12 10.42 -9.17
CA LEU A 58 1.53 10.83 -9.23
C LEU A 58 2.28 10.62 -7.90
N GLN A 59 1.58 10.62 -6.76
CA GLN A 59 2.20 10.56 -5.44
C GLN A 59 1.56 9.52 -4.52
N HIS A 60 0.42 8.93 -4.88
CA HIS A 60 -0.30 8.00 -4.02
C HIS A 60 -0.72 6.73 -4.75
N ILE A 61 -0.68 5.63 -4.01
CA ILE A 61 -1.31 4.36 -4.36
C ILE A 61 -2.46 4.17 -3.37
N ASN A 62 -3.68 4.23 -3.88
CA ASN A 62 -4.89 4.02 -3.10
C ASN A 62 -5.45 2.62 -3.39
N LEU A 63 -5.57 1.79 -2.35
CA LEU A 63 -6.13 0.45 -2.42
C LEU A 63 -7.44 0.41 -1.65
N ALA A 64 -8.48 -0.16 -2.23
CA ALA A 64 -9.69 -0.55 -1.49
C ALA A 64 -9.72 -2.08 -1.40
N LEU A 65 -9.82 -2.57 -0.17
CA LEU A 65 -9.88 -3.99 0.16
C LEU A 65 -11.23 -4.33 0.79
N ALA A 66 -11.77 -5.51 0.48
CA ALA A 66 -13.03 -5.98 1.04
C ALA A 66 -12.97 -7.43 1.51
N ARG A 67 -13.76 -7.75 2.55
CA ARG A 67 -14.01 -9.11 3.02
C ARG A 67 -15.42 -9.19 3.56
N GLY A 68 -16.35 -9.77 2.78
CA GLY A 68 -17.78 -9.69 3.07
C GLY A 68 -18.23 -8.23 3.21
N ASN A 69 -18.87 -7.89 4.33
CA ASN A 69 -19.34 -6.53 4.59
C ASN A 69 -18.26 -5.58 5.13
N LYS A 70 -17.03 -6.04 5.35
CA LYS A 70 -15.93 -5.21 5.87
C LYS A 70 -15.15 -4.59 4.72
N ARG A 71 -14.83 -3.30 4.87
CA ARG A 71 -14.00 -2.53 3.92
C ARG A 71 -12.80 -1.94 4.64
N VAL A 72 -11.65 -1.97 3.99
CA VAL A 72 -10.41 -1.32 4.43
C VAL A 72 -9.88 -0.52 3.26
N TYR A 73 -9.59 0.75 3.48
CA TYR A 73 -8.93 1.59 2.48
C TYR A 73 -7.50 1.85 2.91
N ILE A 74 -6.57 1.81 1.96
CA ILE A 74 -5.15 2.04 2.17
C ILE A 74 -4.75 3.16 1.25
N SER A 75 -4.06 4.16 1.77
CA SER A 75 -3.35 5.15 0.96
C SER A 75 -1.87 5.03 1.25
N ILE A 76 -1.06 4.84 0.22
CA ILE A 76 0.40 4.75 0.29
C ILE A 76 0.95 5.97 -0.43
N LYS A 77 1.57 6.88 0.29
CA LYS A 77 2.25 8.04 -0.29
C LYS A 77 3.69 7.69 -0.65
N LEU A 78 4.06 8.04 -1.87
CA LEU A 78 5.38 7.89 -2.47
C LEU A 78 6.16 9.21 -2.31
N TYR A 79 7.45 9.10 -1.99
CA TYR A 79 8.39 10.23 -1.87
C TYR A 79 9.56 10.05 -2.84
#